data_AF-A0A5N9CVN1-F1
#
_entry.id   AF-A0A5N9CVN1-F1
#
_cell.length_a   1.000
_cell.length_b   1.000
_cell.length_c   1.000
_cell.angle_alpha   90.00
_cell.angle_beta   90.00
_cell.angle_gamma   90.00
#
_symmetry.space_group_name_H-M   'P 1'
#
loop_
_entity.id
_entity.type
_entity.pdbx_description
1 polymer ?
#
loop_
_entity_poly.entity_id
_entity_poly.type
_entity_poly.pdbx_seq_one_letter_code
_entity_poly.pdbx_strand_id
1 'polypeptide(L)' 'MTVEGTVYLDHAGTTPLDAKVLEAMIPYFSQHFGNPSSPD' A
#
# COMPACT_ATOMS: atom_id res chain seq x y z
N MET A 1 -30.48 9.27 9.96
CA MET A 1 -29.52 8.88 8.92
C MET A 1 -28.82 7.62 9.41
N THR A 2 -29.04 6.49 8.75
CA THR A 2 -28.28 5.27 8.98
C THR A 2 -27.15 5.23 7.96
N VAL A 3 -25.90 5.06 8.43
CA VAL A 3 -24.76 4.81 7.55
C VAL A 3 -24.78 3.33 7.21
N GLU A 4 -24.90 2.98 5.93
CA GLU A 4 -24.70 1.60 5.50
C GLU A 4 -23.20 1.32 5.30
N GLY A 5 -22.72 0.20 5.85
CA GLY A 5 -21.33 -0.25 5.74
C GLY A 5 -20.48 -0.07 7.01
N THR A 6 -19.31 -0.70 7.01
CA THR A 6 -18.33 -0.59 8.10
C THR A 6 -17.59 0.75 8.01
N VAL A 7 -17.59 1.52 9.10
CA VAL A 7 -16.79 2.75 9.20
C VAL A 7 -15.49 2.44 9.92
N TYR A 8 -14.36 2.73 9.28
CA TYR A 8 -13.03 2.60 9.89
C TYR A 8 -12.71 3.85 10.72
N LEU A 9 -12.45 3.69 12.02
CA LEU A 9 -12.20 4.80 12.94
C LEU A 9 -10.88 4.65 13.74
N ASP A 10 -10.05 3.65 13.43
CA ASP A 10 -8.82 3.37 14.17
C ASP A 10 -7.55 3.78 13.39
N HIS A 11 -7.50 5.04 12.97
CA HIS A 11 -6.31 5.60 12.32
C HIS A 11 -5.07 5.68 13.24
N ALA A 12 -5.27 5.53 14.56
CA ALA A 12 -4.19 5.49 15.52
C ALA A 12 -3.49 4.12 15.55
N GLY A 13 -4.23 3.02 15.35
CA GLY A 13 -3.68 1.68 15.25
C GLY A 13 -2.94 1.44 13.94
N THR A 14 -3.52 1.83 12.80
CA THR A 14 -2.87 1.79 11.48
C THR A 14 -3.62 2.67 10.48
N THR A 15 -3.20 2.71 9.22
CA THR A 15 -3.88 3.46 8.16
C THR A 15 -4.05 2.61 6.90
N PRO A 16 -5.12 2.82 6.11
CA PRO A 16 -5.23 2.24 4.79
C PRO A 16 -4.07 2.70 3.90
N LEU A 17 -3.55 1.79 3.07
CA LEU A 17 -2.55 2.15 2.06
C LEU A 17 -3.17 3.12 1.04
N ASP A 18 -2.53 4.28 0.82
CA ASP A 18 -2.93 5.19 -0.26
C ASP A 18 -2.73 4.51 -1.62
N ALA A 19 -3.71 4.61 -2.52
CA ALA A 19 -3.66 4.01 -3.85
C ALA A 19 -2.41 4.44 -4.64
N LYS A 20 -1.95 5.68 -4.50
CA LYS A 20 -0.74 6.19 -5.16
C LYS A 20 0.53 5.52 -4.63
N VAL A 21 0.54 5.16 -3.34
CA VAL A 21 1.66 4.42 -2.75
C VAL A 21 1.67 2.99 -3.29
N LEU A 22 0.50 2.35 -3.40
CA LEU A 22 0.39 1.03 -4.03
C LEU A 22 0.90 1.06 -5.48
N GLU A 23 0.46 2.04 -6.29
CA GLU A 23 0.91 2.23 -7.67
C GLU A 23 2.44 2.37 -7.76
N ALA A 24 3.04 3.16 -6.87
CA ALA A 24 4.50 3.33 -6.81
C ALA A 24 5.23 2.03 -6.41
N MET A 25 4.60 1.14 -5.64
CA MET A 25 5.19 -0.12 -5.20
C MET A 25 5.12 -1.24 -6.24
N ILE A 26 4.07 -1.29 -7.07
CA ILE A 26 3.82 -2.38 -8.03
C ILE A 26 5.04 -2.76 -8.91
N PRO A 27 5.83 -1.81 -9.47
CA PRO A 27 6.97 -2.15 -10.32
C PRO A 27 8.01 -3.05 -9.63
N TYR A 28 8.19 -2.94 -8.31
CA TYR A 28 9.17 -3.72 -7.55
C TYR A 28 8.75 -5.19 -7.33
N PHE A 29 7.49 -5.53 -7.62
CA PHE A 29 7.01 -6.92 -7.59
C PHE A 29 7.11 -7.63 -8.95
N SER A 30 7.46 -6.92 -10.04
CA SER A 30 7.44 -7.51 -11.39
C SER A 30 8.59 -7.07 -12.30
N GLN A 31 8.94 -5.78 -12.32
CA GLN A 31 9.94 -5.21 -13.22
C GLN A 31 11.29 -5.00 -12.52
N HIS A 32 11.25 -4.58 -11.25
CA HIS A 32 12.44 -4.25 -10.44
C HIS A 32 12.52 -5.16 -9.22
N PHE A 33 12.53 -6.47 -9.45
CA PHE A 33 12.52 -7.51 -8.39
C PHE A 33 13.92 -7.93 -7.93
N GLY A 34 14.98 -7.36 -8.51
CA GLY A 34 16.37 -7.71 -8.21
C GLY A 34 16.77 -7.38 -6.77
N ASN A 35 17.82 -8.05 -6.28
CA ASN A 35 18.41 -7.70 -4.99
C ASN A 35 19.07 -6.32 -5.10
N PRO A 36 18.72 -5.33 -4.25
CA PRO A 36 19.33 -4.00 -4.29
C PRO A 36 20.85 -3.96 -4.09
N SER A 37 21.43 -5.02 -3.51
CA SER A 37 22.87 -5.14 -3.25
C SER A 37 23.63 -5.91 -4.33
N SER A 38 22.95 -6.43 -5.36
CA SER A 38 23.63 -7.08 -6.47
C SER A 38 24.41 -6.03 -7.27
N PRO A 39 25.71 -6.23 -7.54
CA PRO A 39 26.39 -5.47 -8.58
C PRO A 39 25.77 -5.89 -9.92
N ASP A 40 25.49 -4.93 -10.80
CA ASP A 40 24.85 -5.17 -12.10
C ASP A 40 25.47 -6.33 -12.90
#